data_AF-A0AAD4MQD6-F1
#
_entry.id   AF-A0AAD4MQD6-F1
#
_cell.length_a   1.000
_cell.length_b   1.000
_cell.length_c   1.000
_cell.angle_alpha   90.00
_cell.angle_beta   90.00
_cell.angle_gamma   90.00
#
_symmetry.space_group_name_H-M   'P 1'
#
loop_
_entity.id
_entity.type
_entity.pdbx_description
1 polymer ?
#
loop_
_entity_poly.entity_id
_entity_poly.type
_entity_poly.pdbx_seq_one_letter_code
_entity_poly.pdbx_strand_id
1 'polypeptide(L)'
;MNRIWPRDYFTFENVLDAMISLLVVATFEGWTDLIYVAINANEGDNARQGDKGPYNTVATFFICFFVVFAFFMMSIFVGFVVDTFQNKALQREYENCGLDKTQVGGFAIF
;
A
#
# COMPACT_ATOMS: atom_id res chain seq x y z
N MET A 1 -17.48 14.05 40.29
CA MET A 1 -17.16 14.11 38.84
C MET A 1 -16.59 12.77 38.43
N ASN A 2 -17.22 12.06 37.49
CA ASN A 2 -16.74 10.76 37.01
C ASN A 2 -15.79 11.00 35.84
N ARG A 3 -14.55 10.51 35.92
CA ARG A 3 -13.58 10.60 34.81
C ARG A 3 -13.83 9.43 33.86
N ILE A 4 -14.28 9.72 32.66
CA ILE A 4 -14.35 8.73 31.57
C ILE A 4 -13.07 8.83 30.75
N TRP A 5 -12.45 7.69 30.47
CA TRP A 5 -11.31 7.59 29.57
C TRP A 5 -11.82 7.19 28.19
N PRO A 6 -11.79 8.09 27.20
CA PRO A 6 -12.21 7.75 25.85
C PRO A 6 -11.27 6.70 25.27
N ARG A 7 -11.82 5.70 24.59
CA ARG A 7 -11.07 4.72 23.81
C ARG A 7 -10.78 5.32 22.43
N ASP A 8 -9.57 5.09 21.92
CA ASP A 8 -9.24 5.46 20.56
C ASP A 8 -10.05 4.63 19.56
N TYR A 9 -10.36 5.24 18.41
CA TYR A 9 -11.13 4.57 17.34
C TYR A 9 -10.33 3.46 16.64
N PHE A 10 -9.00 3.52 16.71
CA PHE A 10 -8.09 2.55 16.10
C PHE A 10 -7.27 1.88 17.21
N THR A 11 -7.46 0.57 17.37
CA THR A 11 -6.80 -0.21 18.42
C THR A 11 -6.17 -1.48 17.84
N PHE A 12 -5.21 -2.04 18.58
CA PHE A 12 -4.53 -3.30 18.26
C PHE A 12 -4.97 -4.45 19.19
N GLU A 13 -6.19 -4.37 19.76
CA GLU A 13 -6.71 -5.36 20.71
C GLU A 13 -7.19 -6.64 20.02
N ASN A 14 -7.77 -6.52 18.82
CA ASN A 14 -8.23 -7.64 18.00
C ASN A 14 -7.57 -7.60 16.63
N VAL A 15 -7.47 -8.78 15.99
CA VAL A 15 -6.88 -8.90 14.63
C VAL A 15 -7.62 -8.01 13.62
N LEU A 16 -8.95 -7.95 13.67
CA LEU A 16 -9.74 -7.16 12.73
C LEU A 16 -9.49 -5.65 12.91
N ASP A 17 -9.48 -5.15 14.15
CA ASP A 17 -9.22 -3.75 14.44
C ASP A 17 -7.79 -3.36 14.05
N ALA A 18 -6.83 -4.26 14.26
CA ALA A 18 -5.45 -4.09 13.80
C ALA A 18 -5.37 -4.04 12.26
N MET A 19 -6.13 -4.87 11.55
CA MET A 19 -6.18 -4.84 10.08
C MET A 19 -6.73 -3.51 9.56
N ILE A 20 -7.79 -2.98 10.17
CA ILE A 20 -8.36 -1.67 9.80
C ILE A 20 -7.37 -0.55 10.09
N SER A 21 -6.72 -0.60 11.25
CA SER A 21 -5.66 0.34 11.64
C SER A 21 -4.50 0.35 10.62
N LEU A 22 -4.05 -0.84 10.20
CA LEU A 22 -3.01 -0.97 9.18
C LEU A 22 -3.47 -0.52 7.80
N LEU A 23 -4.75 -0.70 7.46
CA LEU A 23 -5.32 -0.21 6.19
C LEU A 23 -5.28 1.32 6.10
N VAL A 24 -5.63 2.00 7.19
CA VAL A 24 -5.58 3.47 7.31
C VAL A 24 -4.13 3.97 7.14
N VAL A 25 -3.18 3.29 7.78
CA VAL A 25 -1.74 3.57 7.63
C VAL A 25 -1.27 3.33 6.19
N ALA A 26 -1.73 2.27 5.55
CA ALA A 26 -1.43 1.93 4.16
C ALA A 26 -1.92 2.98 3.14
N THR A 27 -3.05 3.64 3.41
CA THR A 27 -3.59 4.70 2.54
C THR A 27 -2.98 6.07 2.80
N PHE A 28 -2.08 6.19 3.79
CA PHE A 28 -1.45 7.44 4.22
C PHE A 28 -2.45 8.53 4.69
N GLU A 29 -3.62 8.13 5.19
CA GLU A 29 -4.64 9.03 5.74
C GLU A 29 -4.72 8.82 7.25
N GLY A 30 -4.55 9.85 8.08
CA GLY A 30 -4.65 9.71 9.55
C GLY A 30 -3.58 8.82 10.22
N TRP A 31 -2.55 8.40 9.48
CA TRP A 31 -1.50 7.51 9.97
C TRP A 31 -0.61 8.13 11.05
N THR A 32 -0.39 9.45 11.01
CA THR A 32 0.45 10.16 11.98
C THR A 32 -0.13 10.08 13.39
N ASP A 33 -1.44 10.26 13.51
CA ASP A 33 -2.14 10.25 14.80
C ASP A 33 -2.15 8.83 15.38
N LEU A 34 -2.35 7.83 14.52
CA LEU A 34 -2.32 6.42 14.89
C LEU A 34 -0.93 6.00 15.40
N ILE A 35 0.15 6.36 14.68
CA ILE A 35 1.51 6.06 15.12
C ILE A 35 1.86 6.84 16.40
N TYR A 36 1.38 8.08 16.54
CA TYR A 36 1.63 8.88 17.75
C TYR A 36 0.99 8.23 18.98
N VAL A 37 -0.25 7.78 18.87
CA VAL A 37 -0.94 7.02 19.92
C VAL A 37 -0.21 5.70 20.20
N ALA A 38 0.23 4.98 19.16
CA ALA A 38 0.94 3.71 19.31
C ALA A 38 2.31 3.86 19.99
N ILE A 39 3.06 4.93 19.70
CA ILE A 39 4.36 5.21 20.36
C ILE A 39 4.16 5.61 21.83
N ASN A 40 3.07 6.33 22.12
CA ASN A 40 2.73 6.74 23.48
C ASN A 40 1.97 5.66 24.27
N ALA A 41 1.73 4.49 23.67
CA ALA A 41 1.17 3.35 24.36
C ALA A 41 2.17 2.86 25.41
N ASN A 42 1.85 3.08 26.68
CA ASN A 42 2.68 2.60 27.78
C ASN A 42 2.33 1.15 28.13
N GLU A 43 3.36 0.38 28.49
CA GLU A 43 3.20 -0.99 28.99
C GLU A 43 2.61 -0.97 30.42
N GLY A 44 1.28 -0.92 30.51
CA GLY A 44 0.52 -1.23 31.72
C GLY A 44 -0.13 -0.04 32.43
N ASP A 45 -1.18 -0.37 33.18
CA ASP A 45 -2.05 0.52 33.98
C ASP A 45 -1.31 1.34 35.06
N ASN A 46 0.01 1.14 35.19
CA ASN A 46 0.89 1.73 36.22
C ASN A 46 2.08 2.49 35.63
N ALA A 47 2.02 2.92 34.37
CA ALA A 47 3.09 3.69 33.76
C ALA A 47 3.34 4.99 34.55
N ARG A 48 4.44 5.01 35.29
CA ARG A 48 4.91 6.20 36.00
C ARG A 48 5.21 7.27 34.95
N GLN A 49 4.73 8.49 35.17
CA GLN A 49 5.09 9.67 34.37
C GLN A 49 6.62 9.73 34.22
N GLY A 50 7.12 9.40 33.02
CA GLY A 50 8.55 9.45 32.71
C GLY A 50 9.16 8.14 32.22
N ASP A 51 8.46 7.01 32.28
CA ASP A 51 8.95 5.80 31.61
C ASP A 51 8.80 5.98 30.10
N LYS A 52 9.92 5.93 29.37
CA LYS A 52 9.89 5.98 27.92
C LYS A 52 9.33 4.63 27.48
N GLY A 53 8.07 4.60 27.05
CA GLY A 53 7.45 3.42 26.43
C GLY A 53 8.30 2.87 25.27
N PRO A 54 7.96 1.72 24.67
CA PRO A 54 8.79 1.02 23.69
C PRO A 54 8.88 1.72 22.31
N TYR A 55 9.32 2.98 22.28
CA TYR A 55 9.41 3.85 21.11
C TYR A 55 10.21 3.23 19.98
N ASN A 56 11.34 2.57 20.30
CA ASN A 56 12.20 1.91 19.32
C ASN A 56 11.49 0.72 18.65
N THR A 57 10.78 -0.09 19.43
CA THR A 57 10.13 -1.32 18.95
C THR A 57 8.93 -0.96 18.06
N VAL A 58 8.09 -0.03 18.52
CA VAL A 58 6.90 0.42 17.77
C VAL A 58 7.31 1.16 16.49
N ALA A 59 8.32 2.04 16.55
CA ALA A 59 8.80 2.73 15.36
C ALA A 59 9.38 1.75 14.32
N THR A 60 10.16 0.76 14.75
CA THR A 60 10.74 -0.25 13.85
C THR A 60 9.64 -1.03 13.13
N PHE A 61 8.57 -1.41 13.83
CA PHE A 61 7.42 -2.09 13.23
C PHE A 61 6.79 -1.29 12.08
N PHE A 62 6.46 -0.02 12.30
CA PHE A 62 5.85 0.82 11.26
C PHE A 62 6.79 1.12 10.09
N ILE A 63 8.09 1.30 10.34
CA ILE A 63 9.08 1.49 9.27
C ILE A 63 9.16 0.23 8.40
N CYS A 64 9.27 -0.95 9.01
CA CYS A 64 9.27 -2.21 8.27
C CYS A 64 7.98 -2.41 7.47
N PHE A 65 6.82 -2.08 8.06
CA PHE A 65 5.53 -2.13 7.37
C PHE A 65 5.51 -1.23 6.13
N PHE A 66 5.95 0.02 6.23
CA PHE A 66 5.98 0.94 5.09
C PHE A 66 6.89 0.45 3.96
N VAL A 67 8.07 -0.08 4.28
CA VAL A 67 9.00 -0.61 3.26
C VAL A 67 8.38 -1.80 2.53
N VAL A 68 7.86 -2.77 3.28
CA VAL A 68 7.25 -3.99 2.70
C VAL A 68 6.01 -3.63 1.88
N PHE A 69 5.13 -2.79 2.43
CA PHE A 69 3.90 -2.37 1.78
C PHE A 69 4.17 -1.57 0.50
N ALA A 70 5.13 -0.62 0.53
CA ALA A 70 5.53 0.14 -0.64
C ALA A 70 6.10 -0.77 -1.75
N PHE A 71 6.90 -1.77 -1.38
CA PHE A 71 7.43 -2.74 -2.33
C PHE A 71 6.30 -3.52 -3.03
N PHE A 72 5.31 -4.00 -2.28
CA PHE A 72 4.16 -4.68 -2.85
C PHE A 72 3.30 -3.75 -3.72
N MET A 73 3.04 -2.52 -3.26
CA MET A 73 2.27 -1.54 -4.03
C MET A 73 2.94 -1.19 -5.37
N MET A 74 4.25 -0.97 -5.38
CA MET A 74 5.01 -0.75 -6.61
C MET A 74 5.00 -2.00 -7.50
N SER A 75 5.14 -3.20 -6.91
CA SER A 75 5.11 -4.46 -7.66
C SER A 75 3.76 -4.70 -8.34
N ILE A 76 2.65 -4.41 -7.66
CA ILE A 76 1.30 -4.50 -8.24
C ILE A 76 1.12 -3.45 -9.34
N PHE A 77 1.57 -2.22 -9.11
CA PHE A 77 1.50 -1.15 -10.11
C PHE A 77 2.27 -1.50 -11.39
N VAL A 78 3.52 -1.97 -11.26
CA VAL A 78 4.34 -2.41 -12.39
C VAL A 78 3.70 -3.60 -13.10
N GLY A 79 3.16 -4.58 -12.36
CA GLY A 79 2.44 -5.71 -12.94
C GLY A 79 1.25 -5.29 -13.80
N PHE A 80 0.41 -4.39 -13.30
CA PHE A 80 -0.73 -3.86 -14.05
C PHE A 80 -0.32 -3.08 -15.31
N VAL A 81 0.72 -2.25 -15.19
CA VAL A 81 1.23 -1.44 -16.31
C VAL A 81 1.80 -2.35 -17.41
N VAL A 82 2.61 -3.36 -17.04
CA VAL A 82 3.18 -4.32 -17.99
C VAL A 82 2.10 -5.14 -18.69
N ASP A 83 1.11 -5.66 -17.94
CA ASP A 83 -0.01 -6.42 -18.51
C ASP A 83 -0.78 -5.59 -19.56
N THR A 84 -1.05 -4.32 -19.25
CA THR A 84 -1.72 -3.40 -20.17
C THR A 84 -0.89 -3.16 -21.44
N PHE A 85 0.43 -3.02 -21.32
CA PHE A 85 1.31 -2.85 -22.49
C PHE A 85 1.39 -4.11 -23.35
N GLN A 86 1.45 -5.29 -22.75
CA GLN A 86 1.45 -6.57 -23.47
C GLN A 86 0.14 -6.79 -24.22
N ASN A 87 -1.01 -6.52 -23.58
CA ASN A 87 -2.31 -6.60 -24.22
C ASN A 87 -2.43 -5.65 -25.42
N LYS A 88 -1.97 -4.40 -25.27
CA LYS A 88 -1.95 -3.42 -26.37
C LYS A 88 -0.96 -3.77 -27.49
N ALA A 89 0.18 -4.35 -27.16
CA ALA A 89 1.19 -4.77 -28.13
C ALA A 89 0.70 -5.96 -28.97
N LEU A 90 0.14 -6.99 -28.30
CA LEU A 90 -0.45 -8.16 -28.97
C LEU A 90 -1.60 -7.76 -29.89
N GLN A 91 -2.49 -6.86 -29.43
CA GLN A 91 -3.63 -6.43 -30.24
C GLN A 91 -3.19 -5.71 -31.52
N ARG A 92 -2.09 -4.95 -31.48
CA ARG A 92 -1.48 -4.33 -32.67
C ARG A 92 -0.81 -5.35 -33.59
N GLU A 93 -0.21 -6.42 -33.07
CA GLU A 93 0.31 -7.51 -33.89
C GLU A 93 -0.82 -8.25 -34.61
N TYR A 94 -1.97 -8.49 -33.97
CA TYR A 94 -3.15 -9.06 -34.64
C TYR A 94 -3.76 -8.11 -35.67
N GLU A 95 -3.81 -6.79 -35.42
CA GLU A 95 -4.23 -5.79 -36.41
C GLU A 95 -3.26 -5.76 -37.61
N ASN A 96 -1.94 -5.82 -37.37
CA ASN A 96 -0.94 -5.87 -38.43
C ASN A 96 -0.92 -7.20 -39.21
N CYS A 97 -1.24 -8.34 -38.59
CA CYS A 97 -1.43 -9.62 -39.29
C CYS A 97 -2.78 -9.69 -40.04
N GLY A 98 -3.76 -8.85 -39.68
CA GLY A 98 -4.99 -8.65 -40.45
C GLY A 98 -4.84 -7.70 -41.64
N LEU A 99 -3.75 -6.91 -41.67
CA LEU A 99 -3.48 -5.89 -42.69
C LEU A 99 -2.23 -6.14 -43.54
N ASP A 100 -1.69 -7.36 -43.59
CA ASP A 100 -1.00 -7.84 -44.79
C ASP A 100 -2.02 -8.48 -45.75
N LYS A 101 -2.89 -7.63 -46.28
CA LYS A 101 -3.55 -7.88 -47.55
C LYS A 101 -3.29 -6.66 -48.41
N THR A 102 -2.13 -6.72 -49.07
CA THR A 102 -1.81 -6.04 -50.32
C THR A 102 -1.71 -4.50 -50.29
N GLN A 103 -0.49 -4.00 -50.09
CA GLN A 103 0.08 -3.12 -51.11
C GLN A 103 0.75 -4.00 -52.17
N VAL A 104 -0.05 -4.54 -53.10
CA VAL A 104 0.46 -4.80 -54.45
C VAL A 104 0.77 -3.44 -55.05
N GLY A 105 1.98 -2.96 -54.83
CA GLY A 105 2.60 -1.98 -55.69
C GLY A 105 2.79 -2.63 -57.05
N GLY A 106 1.74 -2.63 -57.86
CA GLY A 106 1.84 -2.88 -59.28
C GLY A 106 2.78 -1.84 -59.87
N PHE A 107 3.98 -2.26 -60.26
CA PHE A 107 4.64 -1.68 -61.41
C PHE A 107 5.31 -2.80 -62.19
N ALA A 108 4.60 -3.20 -63.23
CA ALA A 108 5.08 -4.09 -64.25
C ALA A 108 6.16 -3.36 -65.08
N ILE A 109 7.26 -4.08 -65.32
CA ILE A 109 7.99 -4.12 -66.59
C ILE A 109 8.74 -2.82 -67.02
N PHE A 110 10.07 -2.98 -67.06
CA PHE A 110 11.16 -2.11 -67.56
C PHE A 110 11.62 -0.95 -66.66
#